data_AF-A0A6G3UNV5-F1
#
_entry.id   AF-A0A6G3UNV5-F1
#
_cell.length_a   1.000
_cell.length_b   1.000
_cell.length_c   1.000
_cell.angle_alpha   90.00
_cell.angle_beta   90.00
_cell.angle_gamma   90.00
#
_symmetry.space_group_name_H-M   'P 1'
#
loop_
_entity.id
_entity.type
_entity.pdbx_description
1 polymer ?
#
loop_
_entity_poly.entity_id
_entity_poly.type
_entity_poly.pdbx_seq_one_letter_code
_entity_poly.pdbx_strand_id
1 'polypeptide(L)'
;MTPGGAGVRRPDQQTQTAAPAHAPGITGVSAAAVLGPYLRTQAADFLRSLRLHRESTAPTDAGSRAAEQAATALRRSSRRIGSALRTFRTALDPLWAEQLRTELTWLSGTLAREHAYADRLARLLEALHGLSGDPVLPAARTSGDSAGQGRPV
;
A
#
# COMPACT_ATOMS: atom_id res chain seq x y z
N MET A 1 -10.24 4.26 -85.77
CA MET A 1 -11.00 3.30 -84.95
C MET A 1 -10.42 3.34 -83.54
N THR A 2 -11.12 4.01 -82.61
CA THR A 2 -11.01 3.83 -81.15
C THR A 2 -11.90 2.61 -80.82
N PRO A 3 -11.52 1.70 -79.90
CA PRO A 3 -11.55 1.94 -78.44
C PRO A 3 -10.31 1.28 -77.77
N GLY A 4 -10.01 1.36 -76.48
CA GLY A 4 -10.68 1.81 -75.26
C GLY A 4 -9.83 1.32 -74.08
N GLY A 5 -10.13 1.80 -72.87
CA GLY A 5 -9.58 1.23 -71.63
C GLY A 5 -8.88 2.22 -70.72
N ALA A 6 -9.67 3.08 -70.07
CA ALA A 6 -9.24 3.87 -68.92
C ALA A 6 -8.93 2.93 -67.74
N GLY A 7 -7.65 2.73 -67.47
CA GLY A 7 -7.15 2.11 -66.23
C GLY A 7 -6.79 3.18 -65.21
N VAL A 8 -7.79 3.72 -64.51
CA VAL A 8 -7.57 4.50 -63.29
C VAL A 8 -7.21 3.50 -62.18
N ARG A 9 -5.91 3.29 -61.92
CA ARG A 9 -5.47 2.66 -60.67
C ARG A 9 -5.12 3.74 -59.66
N ARG A 10 -5.85 3.63 -58.54
CA ARG A 10 -5.70 4.32 -57.26
C ARG A 10 -4.26 4.62 -56.88
N PRO A 11 -3.98 5.79 -56.26
CA PRO A 11 -2.81 5.91 -55.42
C PRO A 11 -2.92 4.92 -54.26
N ASP A 12 -1.82 4.26 -53.94
CA ASP A 12 -1.67 3.43 -52.76
C ASP A 12 -2.09 4.25 -51.54
N GLN A 13 -3.26 3.95 -50.98
CA GLN A 13 -3.57 4.26 -49.59
C GLN A 13 -2.66 3.37 -48.76
N GLN A 14 -1.43 3.84 -48.59
CA GLN A 14 -0.58 3.46 -47.49
C GLN A 14 -1.38 3.81 -46.25
N THR A 15 -2.08 2.83 -45.67
CA THR A 15 -2.64 2.92 -44.32
C THR A 15 -1.45 3.09 -43.40
N GLN A 16 -1.02 4.33 -43.28
CA GLN A 16 -0.15 4.81 -42.25
C GLN A 16 -1.01 4.70 -40.99
N THR A 17 -0.93 3.55 -40.34
CA THR A 17 -1.43 3.36 -38.98
C THR A 17 -0.63 4.33 -38.14
N ALA A 18 -1.15 5.55 -38.03
CA ALA A 18 -0.59 6.60 -37.23
C ALA A 18 -0.55 6.07 -35.79
N ALA A 19 0.66 5.71 -35.34
CA ALA A 19 0.98 5.72 -33.93
C ALA A 19 0.49 7.07 -33.37
N PRO A 20 -0.08 7.11 -32.15
CA PRO A 20 -0.56 8.38 -31.60
C PRO A 20 0.60 9.36 -31.57
N ALA A 21 0.52 10.36 -32.45
CA ALA A 21 1.47 11.44 -32.52
C ALA A 21 1.44 12.16 -31.17
N HIS A 22 2.49 11.96 -30.38
CA HIS A 22 2.71 12.75 -29.18
C HIS A 22 2.94 14.18 -29.64
N ALA A 23 1.97 15.07 -29.38
CA ALA A 23 2.05 16.47 -29.73
C ALA A 23 3.38 17.05 -29.19
N PRO A 24 4.21 17.72 -30.02
CA PRO A 24 5.43 18.34 -29.56
C PRO A 24 5.04 19.63 -28.85
N GLY A 25 4.85 19.56 -27.54
CA GLY A 25 4.24 20.68 -26.83
C GLY A 25 4.35 20.69 -25.31
N ILE A 26 5.20 19.88 -24.68
CA ILE A 26 5.79 20.16 -23.36
C ILE A 26 7.15 19.44 -23.37
N THR A 27 8.26 20.15 -23.29
CA THR A 27 9.55 19.54 -22.93
C THR A 27 9.50 19.19 -21.43
N GLY A 28 8.70 18.17 -21.11
CA GLY A 28 8.36 17.78 -19.75
C GLY A 28 8.90 16.40 -19.44
N VAL A 29 9.43 16.22 -18.23
CA VAL A 29 9.88 14.91 -17.73
C VAL A 29 8.75 13.90 -17.92
N SER A 30 9.02 12.82 -18.67
CA SER A 30 8.01 11.80 -18.92
C SER A 30 7.64 11.08 -17.61
N ALA A 31 6.39 10.62 -17.49
CA ALA A 31 5.96 9.83 -16.33
C ALA A 31 6.87 8.60 -16.13
N ALA A 32 7.33 7.98 -17.22
CA ALA A 32 8.28 6.87 -17.18
C ALA A 32 9.65 7.27 -16.57
N ALA A 33 10.16 8.47 -16.90
CA ALA A 33 11.42 8.98 -16.38
C ALA A 33 11.38 9.24 -14.87
N VAL A 34 10.21 9.53 -14.28
CA VAL A 34 10.03 9.67 -12.82
C VAL A 34 9.70 8.31 -12.17
N LEU A 35 8.83 7.52 -12.80
CA LEU A 35 8.31 6.28 -12.24
C LEU A 35 9.39 5.20 -12.11
N GLY A 36 10.28 5.08 -13.10
CA GLY A 36 11.37 4.10 -13.08
C GLY A 36 12.27 4.23 -11.85
N PRO A 37 12.88 5.40 -11.60
CA PRO A 37 13.66 5.65 -10.39
C PRO A 37 12.85 5.43 -9.10
N TYR A 38 11.62 5.92 -9.04
CA TYR A 38 10.76 5.74 -7.87
C TYR A 38 10.52 4.26 -7.53
N LEU A 39 10.15 3.44 -8.53
CA LEU A 39 9.91 2.01 -8.33
C LEU A 39 11.18 1.28 -7.90
N ARG A 40 12.35 1.65 -8.45
CA ARG A 40 13.64 1.09 -8.01
C ARG A 40 13.94 1.43 -6.55
N THR A 41 13.72 2.67 -6.12
CA THR A 41 13.87 3.05 -4.71
C THR A 41 12.94 2.25 -3.81
N GLN A 42 11.65 2.12 -4.18
CA GLN A 42 10.71 1.33 -3.40
C GLN A 42 11.05 -0.17 -3.37
N ALA A 43 11.54 -0.72 -4.48
CA ALA A 43 12.01 -2.11 -4.54
C ALA A 43 13.25 -2.33 -3.66
N ALA A 44 14.19 -1.39 -3.64
CA ALA A 44 15.35 -1.45 -2.74
C ALA A 44 14.93 -1.40 -1.27
N ASP A 45 13.99 -0.52 -0.92
CA ASP A 45 13.43 -0.43 0.43
C ASP A 45 12.70 -1.73 0.82
N PHE A 46 11.94 -2.31 -0.11
CA PHE A 46 11.29 -3.62 0.05
C PHE A 46 12.31 -4.71 0.36
N LEU A 47 13.32 -4.89 -0.48
CA LEU A 47 14.33 -5.94 -0.31
C LEU A 47 15.16 -5.75 0.97
N ARG A 48 15.49 -4.49 1.31
CA ARG A 48 16.18 -4.18 2.57
C ARG A 48 15.34 -4.54 3.78
N SER A 49 14.06 -4.15 3.78
CA SER A 49 13.14 -4.48 4.87
C SER A 49 12.89 -5.99 5.00
N LEU A 50 12.83 -6.71 3.89
CA LEU A 50 12.70 -8.17 3.88
C LEU A 50 13.93 -8.85 4.49
N ARG A 51 15.13 -8.39 4.13
CA ARG A 51 16.39 -8.88 4.71
C ARG A 51 16.44 -8.63 6.22
N LEU A 52 16.18 -7.39 6.65
CA LEU A 52 16.18 -7.03 8.08
C LEU A 52 15.15 -7.84 8.88
N HIS A 53 13.97 -8.09 8.31
CA HIS A 53 12.94 -8.90 8.96
C HIS A 53 13.43 -10.35 9.20
N ARG A 54 14.13 -10.95 8.23
CA ARG A 54 14.73 -12.30 8.36
C ARG A 54 15.88 -12.34 9.38
N GLU A 55 16.69 -11.28 9.44
CA GLU A 55 17.80 -11.17 10.40
C GLU A 55 17.29 -10.99 11.84
N SER A 56 16.15 -10.33 12.00
CA SER A 56 15.57 -9.99 13.30
C SER A 56 14.66 -11.07 13.88
N THR A 57 14.49 -12.22 13.21
CA THR A 57 13.58 -13.29 13.67
C THR A 57 14.13 -14.08 14.89
N ALA A 58 15.35 -13.79 15.36
CA ALA A 58 15.89 -14.40 16.57
C ALA A 58 15.11 -13.93 17.83
N PRO A 59 14.75 -14.85 18.76
CA PRO A 59 13.90 -14.54 19.91
C PRO A 59 14.69 -13.75 20.96
N THR A 60 14.71 -12.43 20.80
CA THR A 60 15.19 -11.45 21.79
C THR A 60 14.25 -10.24 21.75
N ASP A 61 14.09 -9.51 22.86
CA ASP A 61 13.21 -8.34 22.91
C ASP A 61 13.63 -7.23 21.93
N ALA A 62 14.93 -7.10 21.66
CA ALA A 62 15.46 -6.21 20.63
C ALA A 62 15.16 -6.73 19.22
N GLY A 63 15.29 -8.05 19.00
CA GLY A 63 14.96 -8.71 17.73
C GLY A 63 13.48 -8.60 17.38
N SER A 64 12.57 -8.79 18.34
CA SER A 64 11.13 -8.65 18.14
C SER A 64 10.73 -7.25 17.66
N ARG A 65 11.20 -6.19 18.34
CA ARG A 65 10.92 -4.80 17.90
C ARG A 65 11.53 -4.47 16.53
N ALA A 66 12.75 -4.95 16.26
CA ALA A 66 13.37 -4.76 14.96
C ALA A 66 12.61 -5.51 13.85
N ALA A 67 12.12 -6.72 14.12
CA ALA A 67 11.31 -7.50 13.19
C ALA A 67 9.98 -6.81 12.87
N GLU A 68 9.31 -6.21 13.86
CA GLU A 68 8.06 -5.45 13.67
C GLU A 68 8.26 -4.18 12.84
N GLN A 69 9.34 -3.43 13.10
CA GLN A 69 9.69 -2.25 12.32
C GLN A 69 10.01 -2.63 10.87
N ALA A 70 10.75 -3.73 10.67
CA ALA A 70 11.05 -4.28 9.35
C ALA A 70 9.77 -4.74 8.62
N ALA A 71 8.86 -5.43 9.30
CA ALA A 71 7.56 -5.84 8.73
C ALA A 71 6.69 -4.63 8.34
N THR A 72 6.69 -3.58 9.16
CA THR A 72 5.99 -2.33 8.88
C THR A 72 6.57 -1.61 7.66
N ALA A 73 7.91 -1.55 7.56
CA ALA A 73 8.60 -1.00 6.40
C ALA A 73 8.31 -1.81 5.12
N LEU A 74 8.29 -3.14 5.22
CA LEU A 74 7.97 -4.06 4.13
C LEU A 74 6.53 -3.87 3.63
N ARG A 75 5.57 -3.74 4.55
CA ARG A 75 4.17 -3.45 4.22
C ARG A 75 4.03 -2.07 3.55
N ARG A 76 4.75 -1.06 4.04
CA ARG A 76 4.73 0.30 3.48
C ARG A 76 5.26 0.32 2.04
N SER A 77 6.42 -0.26 1.78
CA SER A 77 7.01 -0.32 0.43
C SER A 77 6.12 -1.12 -0.53
N SER A 78 5.58 -2.25 -0.09
CA SER A 78 4.61 -3.07 -0.86
C SER A 78 3.38 -2.26 -1.30
N ARG A 79 2.74 -1.54 -0.36
CA ARG A 79 1.59 -0.67 -0.67
C ARG A 79 1.96 0.46 -1.61
N ARG A 80 3.14 1.07 -1.45
CA ARG A 80 3.61 2.15 -2.32
C ARG A 80 3.85 1.67 -3.75
N ILE A 81 4.48 0.51 -3.93
CA ILE A 81 4.64 -0.14 -5.25
C ILE A 81 3.26 -0.43 -5.84
N GLY A 82 2.39 -1.15 -5.13
CA GLY A 82 1.06 -1.50 -5.61
C GLY A 82 0.18 -0.29 -5.96
N SER A 83 0.33 0.83 -5.23
CA SER A 83 -0.36 2.09 -5.51
C SER A 83 0.17 2.80 -6.75
N ALA A 84 1.50 2.80 -6.96
CA ALA A 84 2.12 3.39 -8.15
C ALA A 84 1.72 2.61 -9.40
N LEU A 85 1.76 1.27 -9.34
CA LEU A 85 1.28 0.41 -10.42
C LEU A 85 -0.18 0.68 -10.80
N ARG A 86 -1.06 0.91 -9.82
CA ARG A 86 -2.48 1.24 -10.07
C ARG A 86 -2.68 2.59 -10.74
N THR A 87 -1.89 3.57 -10.30
CA THR A 87 -2.01 4.97 -10.74
C THR A 87 -1.47 5.13 -12.16
N PHE A 88 -0.33 4.51 -12.44
CA PHE A 88 0.35 4.60 -13.74
C PHE A 88 0.08 3.38 -14.64
N ARG A 89 -1.03 2.67 -14.41
CA ARG A 89 -1.37 1.42 -15.12
C ARG A 89 -1.41 1.55 -16.65
N THR A 90 -1.73 2.75 -17.16
CA THR A 90 -1.81 3.02 -18.60
C THR A 90 -0.45 3.16 -19.27
N ALA A 91 0.62 3.30 -18.49
CA ALA A 91 2.00 3.43 -18.96
C ALA A 91 2.83 2.14 -18.73
N LEU A 92 2.19 1.08 -18.25
CA LEU A 92 2.80 -0.19 -17.88
C LEU A 92 2.13 -1.33 -18.65
N ASP A 93 2.79 -2.48 -18.74
CA ASP A 93 2.14 -3.70 -19.20
C ASP A 93 0.97 -4.05 -18.25
N PRO A 94 -0.27 -4.14 -18.76
CA PRO A 94 -1.46 -4.25 -17.91
C PRO A 94 -1.54 -5.61 -17.18
N LEU A 95 -1.08 -6.70 -17.82
CA LEU A 95 -1.13 -8.04 -17.23
C LEU A 95 -0.09 -8.17 -16.11
N TRP A 96 1.13 -7.73 -16.36
CA TRP A 96 2.21 -7.70 -15.38
C TRP A 96 1.85 -6.82 -14.18
N ALA A 97 1.32 -5.62 -14.42
CA ALA A 97 0.97 -4.68 -13.36
C ALA A 97 -0.12 -5.27 -12.45
N GLU A 98 -1.14 -5.92 -13.02
CA GLU A 98 -2.23 -6.49 -12.23
C GLU A 98 -1.83 -7.76 -11.47
N GLN A 99 -1.03 -8.63 -12.10
CA GLN A 99 -0.47 -9.80 -11.42
C GLN A 99 0.37 -9.37 -10.21
N LEU A 100 1.32 -8.46 -10.40
CA LEU A 100 2.17 -7.98 -9.31
C LEU A 100 1.36 -7.25 -8.21
N ARG A 101 0.31 -6.50 -8.59
CA ARG A 101 -0.59 -5.85 -7.61
C ARG A 101 -1.37 -6.86 -6.77
N THR A 102 -1.80 -7.96 -7.36
CA THR A 102 -2.51 -9.04 -6.64
C THR A 102 -1.62 -9.62 -5.56
N GLU A 103 -0.38 -9.98 -5.92
CA GLU A 103 0.60 -10.52 -4.97
C GLU A 103 0.95 -9.52 -3.86
N LEU A 104 1.18 -8.24 -4.21
CA LEU A 104 1.49 -7.21 -3.22
C LEU A 104 0.31 -6.91 -2.29
N THR A 105 -0.93 -7.04 -2.77
CA THR A 105 -2.14 -6.88 -1.96
C THR A 105 -2.28 -8.04 -0.98
N TRP A 106 -2.07 -9.27 -1.46
CA TRP A 106 -2.03 -10.46 -0.61
C TRP A 106 -0.95 -10.34 0.47
N LEU A 107 0.30 -10.04 0.08
CA LEU A 107 1.42 -9.89 1.01
C LEU A 107 1.16 -8.79 2.06
N SER A 108 0.70 -7.61 1.62
CA SER A 108 0.40 -6.49 2.52
C SER A 108 -0.74 -6.82 3.49
N GLY A 109 -1.68 -7.67 3.08
CA GLY A 109 -2.76 -8.17 3.93
C GLY A 109 -2.26 -9.15 4.98
N THR A 110 -1.35 -10.07 4.59
CA THR A 110 -0.72 -11.01 5.52
C THR A 110 0.10 -10.29 6.60
N LEU A 111 0.97 -9.35 6.21
CA LEU A 111 1.75 -8.56 7.17
C LEU A 111 0.89 -7.71 8.11
N ALA A 112 -0.28 -7.23 7.64
CA ALA A 112 -1.20 -6.49 8.49
C ALA A 112 -1.86 -7.38 9.54
N ARG A 113 -2.19 -8.64 9.20
CA ARG A 113 -2.76 -9.60 10.15
C ARG A 113 -1.77 -10.00 11.23
N GLU A 114 -0.51 -10.25 10.86
CA GLU A 114 0.56 -10.56 11.83
C GLU A 114 0.68 -9.46 12.89
N HIS A 115 0.75 -8.20 12.46
CA HIS A 115 0.79 -7.06 13.38
C HIS A 115 -0.47 -6.95 14.25
N ALA A 116 -1.66 -7.13 13.65
CA ALA A 116 -2.91 -7.09 14.41
C ALA A 116 -3.00 -8.20 15.48
N TYR A 117 -2.43 -9.39 15.22
CA TYR A 117 -2.36 -10.47 16.20
C TYR A 117 -1.36 -10.16 17.32
N ALA A 118 -0.20 -9.59 17.01
CA ALA A 118 0.76 -9.15 18.03
C ALA A 118 0.14 -8.09 18.96
N ASP A 119 -0.50 -7.06 18.38
CA ASP A 119 -1.20 -6.01 19.14
C ASP A 119 -2.36 -6.56 19.98
N ARG A 120 -3.07 -7.58 19.44
CA ARG A 120 -4.16 -8.23 20.17
C ARG A 120 -3.61 -9.04 21.34
N LEU A 121 -2.53 -9.79 21.13
CA LEU A 121 -1.86 -10.56 22.18
C LEU A 121 -1.36 -9.66 23.31
N ALA A 122 -0.66 -8.57 22.98
CA ALA A 122 -0.16 -7.61 23.97
C ALA A 122 -1.31 -7.03 24.82
N ARG A 123 -2.40 -6.61 24.18
CA ARG A 123 -3.59 -6.11 24.89
C ARG A 123 -4.26 -7.16 25.77
N LEU A 124 -4.30 -8.43 25.34
CA LEU A 124 -4.89 -9.52 26.12
C LEU A 124 -4.02 -9.87 27.33
N LEU A 125 -2.69 -9.89 27.16
CA LEU A 125 -1.77 -10.10 28.28
C LEU A 125 -1.88 -8.95 29.29
N GLU A 126 -1.91 -7.70 28.85
CA GLU A 126 -2.09 -6.54 29.74
C GLU A 126 -3.39 -6.64 30.55
N ALA A 127 -4.51 -6.96 29.87
CA ALA A 127 -5.78 -7.17 30.54
C ALA A 127 -5.74 -8.34 31.55
N LEU A 128 -5.05 -9.43 31.20
CA LEU A 128 -4.91 -10.60 32.07
C LEU A 128 -4.07 -10.28 33.32
N HIS A 129 -2.97 -9.53 33.17
CA HIS A 129 -2.17 -9.07 34.32
C HIS A 129 -3.00 -8.16 35.22
N GLY A 130 -3.78 -7.23 34.64
CA GLY A 130 -4.67 -6.36 35.40
C GLY A 130 -5.77 -7.11 36.16
N LEU A 131 -6.28 -8.20 35.60
CA LEU A 131 -7.28 -9.06 36.27
C LEU A 131 -6.68 -10.03 37.31
N SER A 132 -5.39 -10.38 37.18
CA SER A 132 -4.71 -11.33 38.07
C SER A 132 -4.05 -10.65 39.27
N GLY A 133 -3.83 -9.33 39.21
CA GLY A 133 -3.50 -8.53 40.38
C GLY A 133 -4.73 -8.30 41.28
N ASP A 134 -4.51 -7.82 42.50
CA ASP A 134 -5.59 -7.38 43.38
C ASP A 134 -6.33 -6.21 42.68
N PRO A 135 -7.64 -6.30 42.41
CA PRO A 135 -8.33 -5.22 41.75
C PRO A 135 -8.28 -4.00 42.66
N VAL A 136 -7.46 -3.02 42.32
CA VAL A 136 -7.78 -1.62 42.64
C VAL A 136 -9.01 -1.31 41.80
N LEU A 137 -10.18 -1.76 42.29
CA LEU A 137 -11.47 -1.39 41.76
C LEU A 137 -11.48 0.14 41.73
N PRO A 138 -11.75 0.77 40.57
CA PRO A 138 -11.93 2.21 40.55
C PRO A 138 -13.04 2.53 41.54
N ALA A 139 -12.75 3.42 42.49
CA ALA A 139 -13.71 3.82 43.52
C ALA A 139 -15.07 4.09 42.86
N ALA A 140 -16.07 3.28 43.23
CA ALA A 140 -17.42 3.44 42.74
C ALA A 140 -17.83 4.89 43.00
N ARG A 141 -18.27 5.57 41.94
CA ARG A 141 -18.65 6.97 42.00
C ARG A 141 -19.80 7.05 42.99
N THR A 142 -19.54 7.59 44.17
CA THR A 142 -20.50 7.65 45.27
C THR A 142 -21.73 8.40 44.78
N SER A 143 -22.76 7.65 44.42
CA SER A 143 -24.08 8.19 44.17
C SER A 143 -24.70 8.40 45.54
N GLY A 144 -24.68 9.64 46.00
CA GLY A 144 -25.37 10.05 47.23
C GLY A 144 -24.48 10.85 48.16
N ASP A 145 -24.51 12.18 48.04
CA ASP A 145 -25.20 13.06 49.00
C ASP A 145 -25.09 14.50 48.46
N SER A 146 -26.17 15.18 48.08
CA SER A 146 -26.82 16.07 49.03
C SER A 146 -28.31 16.17 48.73
N ALA A 147 -29.10 15.51 49.58
CA ALA A 147 -30.46 15.92 49.85
C ALA A 147 -30.46 17.30 50.54
N GLY A 148 -31.41 18.15 50.17
CA GLY A 148 -31.91 19.21 51.03
C GLY A 148 -31.23 20.57 50.92
N GLN A 149 -31.64 21.38 49.95
CA GLN A 149 -31.74 22.82 50.20
C GLN A 149 -33.19 23.25 49.98
N GLY A 150 -33.88 23.41 51.11
CA GLY A 150 -35.25 23.88 51.17
C GLY A 150 -35.39 25.26 50.54
N ARG A 151 -36.51 25.43 49.85
CA ARG A 151 -37.06 26.70 49.38
C ARG A 151 -37.68 27.44 50.58
N PRO A 152 -37.30 28.69 50.88
CA PRO A 152 -38.20 29.63 51.51
C PRO A 152 -38.80 30.58 50.46
N VAL A 153 -40.09 30.82 50.68
CA VAL A 153 -41.03 31.84 50.17
C VAL A 153 -40.57 32.87 49.15
#